data_AF-X1QA52-F1
#
_entry.id   AF-X1QA52-F1
#
_cell.length_a   1.000
_cell.length_b   1.000
_cell.length_c   1.000
_cell.angle_alpha   90.00
_cell.angle_beta   90.00
_cell.angle_gamma   90.00
#
_symmetry.space_group_name_H-M   'P 1'
#
loop_
_entity.id
_entity.type
_entity.pdbx_description
1 polymer ?
#
loop_
_entity_poly.entity_id
_entity_poly.type
_entity_poly.pdbx_seq_one_letter_code
_entity_poly.pdbx_strand_id
1 'polypeptide(L)' 'MKNRPRKNRISVTMTQPYVTALDGLVEKGLYLGRGDAILESLRQFFKQQGIKPFSD' A
#
# COMPACT_ATOMS: atom_id res chain seq x y z
N MET A 1 -19.17 19.28 -8.61
CA MET A 1 -18.72 18.22 -7.68
C MET A 1 -17.36 17.71 -8.15
N LYS A 2 -16.31 17.74 -7.32
CA LYS A 2 -15.02 17.08 -7.63
C LYS A 2 -15.27 15.57 -7.75
N ASN A 3 -15.01 14.97 -8.92
CA ASN A 3 -15.04 13.51 -9.12
C ASN A 3 -13.99 12.87 -8.18
N ARG A 4 -14.43 12.33 -7.04
CA ARG A 4 -13.54 11.53 -6.20
C ARG A 4 -13.31 10.18 -6.91
N PRO A 5 -12.06 9.74 -7.08
CA PRO A 5 -11.79 8.43 -7.67
C PRO A 5 -12.48 7.35 -6.82
N ARG A 6 -13.19 6.43 -7.48
CA ARG A 6 -13.82 5.28 -6.83
C ARG A 6 -12.72 4.41 -6.22
N LYS A 7 -12.84 4.09 -4.93
CA LYS A 7 -11.90 3.18 -4.24
C LYS A 7 -12.47 1.76 -4.27
N ASN A 8 -11.69 0.82 -4.76
CA ASN A 8 -12.00 -0.60 -4.68
C ASN A 8 -11.29 -1.19 -3.47
N ARG A 9 -12.00 -2.01 -2.67
CA ARG A 9 -11.42 -2.77 -1.57
C ARG A 9 -11.08 -4.17 -2.06
N ILE A 10 -9.83 -4.56 -1.93
CA ILE A 10 -9.33 -5.89 -2.31
C ILE A 10 -8.87 -6.59 -1.04
N SER A 11 -9.34 -7.81 -0.81
CA SER A 11 -8.86 -8.69 0.26
C SER A 11 -7.79 -9.62 -0.30
N VAL A 12 -6.70 -9.81 0.43
CA VAL A 12 -5.60 -10.69 0.04
C VAL A 12 -5.26 -11.65 1.18
N THR A 13 -4.81 -12.84 0.83
CA THR A 13 -4.30 -13.84 1.78
C THR A 13 -2.78 -13.81 1.76
N MET A 14 -2.15 -13.76 2.94
CA MET A 14 -0.70 -13.73 3.10
C MET A 14 -0.28 -14.74 4.17
N THR A 15 0.97 -15.19 4.11
CA THR A 15 1.52 -16.01 5.20
C THR A 15 1.70 -15.17 6.45
N GLN A 16 1.55 -15.79 7.62
CA GLN A 16 1.65 -15.11 8.91
C GLN A 16 2.90 -14.23 9.08
N PRO A 17 4.12 -14.63 8.65
CA PRO A 17 5.30 -13.78 8.78
C PRO A 17 5.17 -12.40 8.10
N TYR A 18 4.50 -12.32 6.95
CA TYR A 18 4.28 -11.03 6.27
C TYR A 18 3.27 -10.16 7.03
N VAL A 19 2.23 -10.77 7.59
CA VAL A 19 1.24 -10.05 8.41
C VAL A 19 1.92 -9.48 9.65
N THR A 20 2.72 -10.29 10.35
CA THR A 20 3.48 -9.86 11.53
C THR A 20 4.49 -8.76 11.21
N ALA A 21 5.18 -8.83 10.06
CA ALA A 21 6.07 -7.77 9.63
C ALA A 21 5.33 -6.45 9.39
N LEU A 22 4.17 -6.50 8.73
CA LEU A 22 3.31 -5.32 8.51
C LEU A 22 2.79 -4.74 9.82
N ASP A 23 2.41 -5.58 10.78
CA ASP A 23 2.04 -5.15 12.14
C ASP A 23 3.18 -4.40 12.81
N GLY A 24 4.39 -4.95 12.76
CA GLY A 24 5.57 -4.28 13.33
C GLY A 24 5.86 -2.91 12.70
N LEU A 25 5.49 -2.66 11.45
CA LEU A 25 5.60 -1.33 10.84
C LEU A 25 4.57 -0.34 11.39
N VAL A 26 3.35 -0.81 11.65
CA VAL A 26 2.28 0.00 12.25
C VAL A 26 2.57 0.30 13.71
N GLU A 27 3.02 -0.69 14.47
CA GLU A 27 3.39 -0.54 15.90
C GLU A 27 4.52 0.47 16.10
N LYS A 28 5.48 0.51 15.18
CA LYS A 28 6.57 1.50 15.18
C LYS A 28 6.13 2.91 14.75
N GLY A 29 4.87 3.10 14.38
CA GLY A 29 4.33 4.37 13.91
C GLY A 29 4.82 4.78 12.52
N LEU A 30 5.41 3.86 11.74
CA LEU A 30 5.88 4.16 10.38
C LEU A 30 4.72 4.29 9.39
N TYR A 31 3.62 3.58 9.65
CA TYR A 31 2.40 3.63 8.85
C TYR A 31 1.17 3.59 9.75
N LEU A 32 0.07 4.22 9.30
CA LEU A 32 -1.19 4.26 10.05
C LEU A 32 -1.95 2.92 10.01
N GLY A 33 -1.69 2.11 8.99
CA GLY A 33 -2.21 0.75 8.89
C GLY A 33 -1.46 -0.09 7.85
N ARG A 34 -1.70 -1.40 7.89
CA ARG A 34 -1.09 -2.38 6.96
C ARG A 34 -1.31 -1.99 5.49
N GLY A 35 -2.52 -1.50 5.19
CA GLY A 35 -2.91 -1.08 3.84
C GLY A 35 -2.07 0.08 3.31
N ASP A 36 -1.71 1.04 4.18
CA ASP A 36 -0.88 2.19 3.77
C ASP A 36 0.53 1.73 3.41
N ALA A 37 1.12 0.85 4.21
CA ALA A 37 2.43 0.24 3.94
C ALA A 37 2.45 -0.51 2.60
N ILE A 38 1.40 -1.32 2.33
CA ILE A 38 1.26 -2.05 1.07
C ILE A 38 1.11 -1.08 -0.11
N LEU A 39 0.25 -0.06 0.01
CA LEU A 39 0.01 0.89 -1.06
C LEU A 39 1.25 1.71 -1.40
N GLU A 40 2.01 2.14 -0.40
CA GLU A 40 3.28 2.85 -0.61
C GLU A 40 4.31 1.95 -1.30
N SER A 41 4.43 0.70 -0.85
CA SER A 41 5.33 -0.28 -1.48
C SER A 41 4.96 -0.52 -2.95
N LEU A 42 3.67 -0.65 -3.27
CA LEU A 42 3.18 -0.80 -4.65
C LEU A 42 3.46 0.45 -5.50
N ARG A 43 3.28 1.65 -4.95
CA ARG A 43 3.61 2.90 -5.66
C ARG A 43 5.09 2.95 -6.01
N GLN A 44 5.97 2.65 -5.05
CA GLN A 44 7.41 2.63 -5.27
C GLN A 44 7.81 1.58 -6.30
N PHE A 45 7.24 0.37 -6.21
CA PHE A 45 7.44 -0.68 -7.19
C PHE A 45 7.03 -0.25 -8.59
N PHE A 46 5.82 0.28 -8.78
CA PHE A 46 5.36 0.75 -10.08
C PHE A 46 6.18 1.93 -10.62
N LYS A 47 6.61 2.85 -9.75
CA LYS A 47 7.51 3.95 -10.12
C LYS A 47 8.85 3.42 -10.65
N GLN A 48 9.43 2.42 -9.99
CA GLN A 48 10.68 1.77 -10.43
C GLN A 48 10.52 1.06 -11.78
N GLN A 49 9.32 0.55 -12.08
CA GLN A 49 9.00 -0.07 -13.38
C GLN A 49 8.59 0.94 -14.46
N GLY A 50 8.58 2.24 -14.18
CA GLY A 50 8.19 3.28 -15.13
C GLY A 50 6.69 3.33 -15.46
N ILE A 51 5.83 2.74 -14.63
CA ILE A 51 4.38 2.67 -14.88
C ILE A 51 3.69 3.98 -14.49
N LYS A 52 3.10 4.67 -15.48
CA LYS A 52 2.20 5.83 -15.28
C LYS A 52 0.85 5.36 -14.71
N PRO A 53 0.23 6.07 -13.75
CA PRO A 53 0.17 7.54 -13.59
C PRO A 53 1.05 8.11 -12.46
N PHE A 54 2.10 7.40 -12.03
CA PHE A 54 2.91 7.76 -10.83
C PHE A 54 4.29 8.34 -11.15
N SER A 55 4.59 8.52 -12.43
CA SER A 55 5.67 9.38 -12.93
C SER A 55 5.07 10.73 -13.33
N ASP A 56 5.80 11.82 -13.02
CA ASP A 56 5.39 13.22 -13.23
C ASP A 56 4.80 13.49 -14.62
#